data_AF-A0A4R9C139-F1
#
_entry.id   AF-A0A4R9C139-F1
#
_cell.length_a   1.000
_cell.length_b   1.000
_cell.length_c   1.000
_cell.angle_alpha   90.00
_cell.angle_beta   90.00
_cell.angle_gamma   90.00
#
_symmetry.space_group_name_H-M   'P 1'
#
loop_
_entity.id
_entity.type
_entity.pdbx_description
1 polymer ?
#
loop_
_entity_poly.entity_id
_entity_poly.type
_entity_poly.pdbx_seq_one_letter_code
_entity_poly.pdbx_strand_id
1 'polypeptide(L)'
;MIDIKLSLQRLKKQIKYNKWVSLFLIISSVLCILFFTSLFVRYMPQFNNRRQNNTKYRFYSLIFSKSLTHEDFNSLEKKLPELDSLKITGVNSNEIVSDENNEKIYFSTYLSETNFINKVELKNSSIDRLSKLGKNEVLVPVSYNLKKDNKIIRKNGVDLKVVGYWQGVDFLVNFETFLKISEINQIVFRTKNVLSTEKLNELYRSLFNYPIQSMNSPIDVYQKDKDMSITVIVIINIIYALSIISYSSIFWIVIRFLEKDLRVYRIIGMTKKRIFIGILLDVFIFIILSTIIAFVIHELMWDSFFRKANNFLANNLQIQDYLFIFVLIMILSFVIISPYIYKLLKDIINKKKEID
;
A
#
# COMPACT_ATOMS: atom_id res chain seq x y z
N MET A 1 -6.03 32.76 -24.05
CA MET A 1 -7.43 32.38 -24.37
C MET A 1 -7.59 31.93 -25.83
N ILE A 2 -6.99 32.64 -26.80
CA ILE A 2 -7.06 32.29 -28.23
C ILE A 2 -6.46 30.90 -28.53
N ASP A 3 -5.31 30.56 -27.92
CA ASP A 3 -4.63 29.29 -28.17
C ASP A 3 -5.43 28.06 -27.67
N ILE A 4 -6.10 28.15 -26.51
CA ILE A 4 -6.94 27.06 -25.98
C ILE A 4 -8.17 26.83 -26.86
N LYS A 5 -8.81 27.90 -27.33
CA LYS A 5 -9.97 27.80 -28.22
C LYS A 5 -9.59 27.15 -29.55
N LEU A 6 -8.43 27.52 -30.10
CA LEU A 6 -7.88 26.94 -31.32
C LEU A 6 -7.57 25.44 -31.12
N SER A 7 -6.95 25.08 -30.00
CA SER A 7 -6.66 23.70 -29.61
C SER A 7 -7.92 22.83 -29.50
N LEU A 8 -8.96 23.32 -28.82
CA LEU A 8 -10.25 22.63 -28.72
C LEU A 8 -10.92 22.47 -30.09
N GLN A 9 -10.81 23.46 -30.97
CA GLN A 9 -11.33 23.35 -32.33
C GLN A 9 -10.58 22.30 -33.17
N ARG A 10 -9.26 22.23 -33.06
CA ARG A 10 -8.45 21.18 -33.71
C ARG A 10 -8.82 19.80 -33.21
N LEU A 11 -8.91 19.62 -31.89
CA LEU A 11 -9.34 18.35 -31.28
C LEU A 11 -10.75 17.95 -31.74
N LYS A 12 -11.70 18.90 -31.77
CA LYS A 12 -13.07 18.66 -32.25
C LYS A 12 -13.10 18.25 -33.71
N LYS A 13 -12.32 18.94 -34.58
CA LYS A 13 -12.17 18.60 -36.00
C LYS A 13 -11.62 17.19 -36.12
N GLN A 14 -10.55 16.87 -35.39
CA GLN A 14 -9.92 15.56 -35.41
C GLN A 14 -10.90 14.44 -35.01
N ILE A 15 -11.62 14.60 -33.90
CA ILE A 15 -12.62 13.61 -33.45
C ILE A 15 -13.72 13.45 -34.50
N LYS A 16 -14.15 14.54 -35.15
CA LYS A 16 -15.21 14.49 -36.16
C LYS A 16 -14.77 13.72 -37.42
N TYR A 17 -13.58 14.00 -37.93
CA TYR A 17 -13.10 13.44 -39.20
C TYR A 17 -12.38 12.09 -39.06
N ASN A 18 -11.75 11.82 -37.91
CA ASN A 18 -10.96 10.63 -37.65
C ASN A 18 -11.44 9.88 -36.40
N LYS A 19 -12.75 9.63 -36.32
CA LYS A 19 -13.43 9.04 -35.15
C LYS A 19 -12.73 7.80 -34.60
N TRP A 20 -12.40 6.84 -35.47
CA TRP A 20 -11.78 5.57 -35.07
C TRP A 20 -10.36 5.74 -34.52
N VAL A 21 -9.54 6.57 -35.17
CA VAL A 21 -8.18 6.85 -34.70
C VAL A 21 -8.22 7.57 -33.36
N SER A 22 -9.12 8.56 -33.21
CA SER A 22 -9.32 9.26 -31.94
C SER A 22 -9.84 8.34 -30.84
N LEU A 23 -10.79 7.46 -31.14
CA LEU A 23 -11.32 6.48 -30.18
C LEU A 23 -10.23 5.51 -29.72
N PHE A 24 -9.47 4.95 -30.66
CA PHE A 24 -8.38 4.04 -30.37
C PHE A 24 -7.30 4.71 -29.52
N LEU A 25 -6.94 5.97 -29.84
CA LEU A 25 -6.00 6.75 -29.05
C LEU A 25 -6.49 6.96 -27.61
N ILE A 26 -7.77 7.31 -27.40
CA ILE A 26 -8.36 7.47 -26.06
C ILE A 26 -8.32 6.15 -25.31
N ILE A 27 -8.80 5.05 -25.91
CA ILE A 27 -8.84 3.74 -25.27
C ILE A 27 -7.43 3.29 -24.88
N SER A 28 -6.46 3.36 -25.80
CA SER A 28 -5.07 3.00 -25.50
C SER A 28 -4.48 3.86 -24.39
N SER A 29 -4.73 5.16 -24.40
CA SER A 29 -4.27 6.08 -23.35
C SER A 29 -4.88 5.74 -21.99
N VAL A 30 -6.20 5.53 -21.93
CA VAL A 30 -6.91 5.14 -20.70
C VAL A 30 -6.39 3.81 -20.16
N LEU A 31 -6.21 2.80 -21.01
CA LEU A 31 -5.67 1.50 -20.59
C LEU A 31 -4.24 1.62 -20.05
N CYS A 32 -3.39 2.42 -20.70
CA CYS A 32 -2.02 2.64 -20.21
C CYS A 32 -2.01 3.35 -18.85
N ILE A 33 -2.89 4.34 -18.65
CA ILE A 33 -3.01 5.06 -17.37
C ILE A 33 -3.57 4.14 -16.29
N LEU A 34 -4.57 3.32 -16.59
CA LEU A 34 -5.11 2.31 -15.66
C LEU A 34 -4.04 1.29 -15.26
N PHE A 35 -3.28 0.79 -16.23
CA PHE A 35 -2.20 -0.15 -15.97
C PHE A 35 -1.11 0.49 -15.09
N PHE A 36 -0.66 1.70 -15.41
CA PHE A 36 0.30 2.45 -14.60
C PHE A 36 -0.22 2.68 -13.16
N THR A 37 -1.46 3.11 -13.02
CA THR A 37 -2.13 3.33 -11.72
C THR A 37 -2.18 2.02 -10.93
N SER A 38 -2.50 0.90 -11.58
CA SER A 38 -2.55 -0.42 -10.93
C SER A 38 -1.18 -0.90 -10.45
N LEU A 39 -0.12 -0.70 -11.25
CA LEU A 39 1.25 -1.01 -10.85
C LEU A 39 1.70 -0.11 -9.70
N PHE A 40 1.32 1.17 -9.75
CA PHE A 40 1.58 2.11 -8.67
C PHE A 40 0.95 1.64 -7.36
N VAL A 41 -0.34 1.30 -7.36
CA VAL A 41 -1.04 0.74 -6.18
C VAL A 41 -0.34 -0.50 -5.65
N ARG A 42 0.04 -1.42 -6.54
CA ARG A 42 0.59 -2.72 -6.17
C ARG A 42 1.97 -2.62 -5.54
N TYR A 43 2.85 -1.83 -6.14
CA TYR A 43 4.27 -1.82 -5.82
C TYR A 43 4.71 -0.57 -5.06
N MET A 44 3.85 0.44 -4.93
CA MET A 44 4.11 1.64 -4.11
C MET A 44 3.20 1.75 -2.87
N PRO A 45 2.96 0.67 -2.11
CA PRO A 45 2.06 0.77 -0.97
C PRO A 45 2.49 1.80 0.07
N GLN A 46 3.78 2.05 0.23
CA GLN A 46 4.37 2.99 1.18
C GLN A 46 4.19 4.47 0.80
N PHE A 47 3.86 4.78 -0.46
CA PHE A 47 3.49 6.14 -0.89
C PHE A 47 2.03 6.48 -0.62
N ASN A 48 1.17 5.46 -0.42
CA ASN A 48 -0.18 5.70 0.06
C ASN A 48 -0.06 6.33 1.45
N ASN A 49 -0.49 7.58 1.61
CA ASN A 49 -0.40 8.30 2.88
C ASN A 49 -1.16 7.59 4.03
N ARG A 50 -2.10 6.68 3.72
CA ARG A 50 -2.71 5.78 4.73
C ARG A 50 -1.76 4.71 5.28
N ARG A 51 -0.66 4.40 4.59
CA ARG A 51 0.30 3.34 4.96
C ARG A 51 1.62 3.82 5.55
N GLN A 52 1.99 5.10 5.44
CA GLN A 52 3.08 5.66 6.26
C GLN A 52 2.81 5.42 7.75
N ASN A 53 1.54 5.44 8.11
CA ASN A 53 1.07 5.04 9.41
C ASN A 53 0.32 3.70 9.37
N ASN A 54 0.75 2.71 8.61
CA ASN A 54 0.06 1.41 8.59
C ASN A 54 0.18 0.73 9.95
N THR A 55 -0.90 0.09 10.42
CA THR A 55 -0.92 -0.77 11.62
C THR A 55 0.26 -1.75 11.65
N LYS A 56 0.67 -2.32 10.52
CA LYS A 56 1.80 -3.27 10.45
C LYS A 56 3.16 -2.69 10.91
N TYR A 57 3.33 -1.38 10.80
CA TYR A 57 4.56 -0.69 11.21
C TYR A 57 4.47 -0.09 12.62
N ARG A 58 3.37 -0.35 13.34
CA ARG A 58 3.14 0.15 14.70
C ARG A 58 3.26 -0.94 15.76
N PHE A 59 3.55 -2.18 15.39
CA PHE A 59 3.70 -3.28 16.35
C PHE A 59 5.16 -3.52 16.67
N TYR A 60 5.44 -3.58 17.95
CA TYR A 60 6.77 -3.83 18.48
C TYR A 60 6.68 -5.00 19.44
N SER A 61 7.72 -5.84 19.47
CA SER A 61 7.82 -6.87 20.50
C SER A 61 9.12 -6.74 21.28
N LEU A 62 9.00 -6.67 22.61
CA LEU A 62 10.11 -6.77 23.55
C LEU A 62 10.26 -8.24 23.92
N ILE A 63 11.44 -8.81 23.72
CA ILE A 63 11.80 -10.16 24.12
C ILE A 63 12.76 -10.02 25.28
N PHE A 64 12.44 -10.67 26.41
CA PHE A 64 13.20 -10.54 27.64
C PHE A 64 14.18 -11.71 27.79
N SER A 65 15.40 -11.44 28.25
CA SER A 65 16.43 -12.44 28.56
C SER A 65 16.11 -13.21 29.85
N LYS A 66 15.33 -12.58 30.73
CA LYS A 66 14.76 -13.17 31.92
C LYS A 66 13.29 -12.80 32.00
N SER A 67 12.48 -13.76 32.42
CA SER A 67 11.06 -13.58 32.67
C SER A 67 10.79 -12.36 33.56
N LEU A 68 9.82 -11.54 33.16
CA LEU A 68 9.40 -10.38 33.94
C LEU A 68 8.59 -10.80 35.16
N THR A 69 8.82 -10.13 36.28
CA THR A 69 7.92 -10.23 37.43
C THR A 69 6.62 -9.47 37.18
N HIS A 70 5.60 -9.74 37.99
CA HIS A 70 4.34 -9.01 37.91
C HIS A 70 4.51 -7.51 38.21
N GLU A 71 5.43 -7.16 39.12
CA GLU A 71 5.75 -5.76 39.45
C GLU A 71 6.43 -5.06 38.28
N ASP A 72 7.41 -5.72 37.64
CA ASP A 72 8.09 -5.18 36.47
C ASP A 72 7.12 -4.97 35.30
N PHE A 73 6.20 -5.91 35.09
CA PHE A 73 5.14 -5.81 34.10
C PHE A 73 4.23 -4.60 34.36
N ASN A 74 3.71 -4.45 35.58
CA ASN A 74 2.83 -3.34 35.94
C ASN A 74 3.52 -1.98 35.83
N SER A 75 4.82 -1.92 36.16
CA SER A 75 5.65 -0.73 35.97
C SER A 75 5.80 -0.38 34.49
N LEU A 76 6.11 -1.38 33.65
CA LEU A 76 6.27 -1.21 32.22
C LEU A 76 4.94 -0.82 31.53
N GLU A 77 3.82 -1.42 31.96
CA GLU A 77 2.48 -1.12 31.45
C GLU A 77 2.08 0.34 31.70
N LYS A 78 2.49 0.92 32.83
CA LYS A 78 2.25 2.35 33.12
C LYS A 78 3.15 3.27 32.30
N LYS A 79 4.39 2.86 32.04
CA LYS A 79 5.42 3.65 31.35
C LYS A 79 5.23 3.69 29.83
N LEU A 80 4.78 2.58 29.23
CA LEU A 80 4.60 2.46 27.78
C LEU A 80 3.60 3.48 27.19
N PRO A 81 2.41 3.74 27.79
CA PRO A 81 1.45 4.73 27.30
C PRO A 81 1.98 6.17 27.26
N GLU A 82 2.90 6.53 28.16
CA GLU A 82 3.54 7.85 28.19
C GLU A 82 4.51 8.06 27.00
N LEU A 83 4.96 6.95 26.39
CA LEU A 83 5.91 6.92 25.27
C LEU A 83 5.21 6.81 23.90
N ASP A 84 4.01 7.39 23.77
CA ASP A 84 3.22 7.40 22.52
C ASP A 84 2.72 5.99 22.08
N SER A 85 2.79 5.00 22.97
CA SER A 85 2.27 3.66 22.71
C SER A 85 0.79 3.53 23.11
N LEU A 86 0.01 2.87 22.26
CA LEU A 86 -1.28 2.31 22.64
C LEU A 86 -0.98 1.01 23.40
N LYS A 87 -1.41 0.98 24.67
CA LYS A 87 -1.64 -0.18 25.57
C LYS A 87 -1.04 -1.50 25.11
N ILE A 88 -0.29 -2.18 25.98
CA ILE A 88 0.19 -3.55 25.74
C ILE A 88 -0.92 -4.37 25.08
N THR A 89 -0.61 -4.91 23.90
CA THR A 89 -1.58 -5.59 23.06
C THR A 89 -1.61 -7.08 23.35
N GLY A 90 -0.47 -7.66 23.72
CA GLY A 90 -0.42 -9.04 24.18
C GLY A 90 0.87 -9.38 24.89
N VAL A 91 0.84 -10.53 25.54
CA VAL A 91 1.94 -11.15 26.27
C VAL A 91 2.05 -12.59 25.83
N ASN A 92 3.26 -13.04 25.53
CA ASN A 92 3.53 -14.41 25.11
C ASN A 92 4.54 -15.06 26.05
N SER A 93 4.41 -16.37 26.23
CA SER A 93 5.44 -17.18 26.85
C SER A 93 6.37 -17.79 25.80
N ASN A 94 7.66 -17.86 26.12
CA ASN A 94 8.62 -18.65 25.34
C ASN A 94 8.70 -20.10 25.81
N GLU A 95 7.90 -20.49 26.82
CA GLU A 95 7.99 -21.83 27.39
C GLU A 95 7.62 -22.88 26.33
N ILE A 96 8.53 -23.82 26.13
CA ILE A 96 8.27 -25.07 25.46
C ILE A 96 7.60 -25.96 26.50
N VAL A 97 6.27 -25.92 26.60
CA VAL A 97 5.58 -26.93 27.39
C VAL A 97 5.55 -28.19 26.55
N SER A 98 6.38 -29.18 26.90
CA SER A 98 6.26 -30.54 26.40
C SER A 98 4.93 -31.11 26.90
N ASP A 99 3.99 -31.35 25.98
CA ASP A 99 2.84 -32.20 26.27
C ASP A 99 3.31 -33.65 26.51
N GLU A 100 2.44 -34.52 26.99
CA GLU A 100 2.70 -35.98 27.09
C GLU A 100 3.19 -36.58 25.75
N ASN A 101 2.99 -35.87 24.63
CA ASN A 101 3.45 -36.20 23.28
C ASN A 101 4.74 -35.49 22.82
N ASN A 102 5.48 -34.80 23.69
CA ASN A 102 6.70 -34.03 23.36
C ASN A 102 6.51 -32.83 22.40
N GLU A 103 5.27 -32.37 22.19
CA GLU A 103 4.99 -31.19 21.37
C GLU A 103 5.23 -29.89 22.15
N LYS A 104 5.75 -28.86 21.48
CA LYS A 104 6.05 -27.56 22.10
C LYS A 104 4.79 -26.67 22.09
N ILE A 105 4.27 -26.34 23.26
CA ILE A 105 3.09 -25.48 23.40
C ILE A 105 3.48 -24.10 23.94
N TYR A 106 3.07 -23.04 23.25
CA TYR A 106 3.20 -21.65 23.68
C TYR A 106 1.85 -21.11 24.14
N PHE A 107 1.86 -20.26 25.16
CA PHE A 107 0.66 -19.56 25.62
C PHE A 107 0.76 -18.07 25.31
N SER A 108 -0.36 -17.46 24.95
CA SER A 108 -0.46 -16.01 24.81
C SER A 108 -1.78 -15.47 25.33
N THR A 109 -1.76 -14.18 25.65
CA THR A 109 -2.93 -13.43 26.12
C THR A 109 -2.91 -12.06 25.49
N TYR A 110 -4.10 -11.54 25.15
CA TYR A 110 -4.26 -10.19 24.63
C TYR A 110 -4.92 -9.29 25.68
N LEU A 111 -4.30 -8.15 25.96
CA LEU A 111 -4.72 -7.21 27.00
C LEU A 111 -5.62 -6.09 26.51
N SER A 112 -5.63 -5.85 25.20
CA SER A 112 -6.56 -4.91 24.58
C SER A 112 -7.37 -5.59 23.48
N GLU A 113 -8.58 -5.07 23.25
CA GLU A 113 -9.43 -5.43 22.11
C GLU A 113 -8.72 -5.00 20.80
N THR A 114 -7.68 -5.73 20.43
CA THR A 114 -7.04 -5.53 19.14
C THR A 114 -7.84 -6.29 18.09
N ASN A 115 -8.11 -5.62 16.97
CA ASN A 115 -8.81 -6.13 15.78
C ASN A 115 -8.11 -7.35 15.10
N PHE A 116 -7.18 -8.02 15.77
CA PHE A 116 -6.48 -9.19 15.24
C PHE A 116 -7.39 -10.39 15.06
N ILE A 117 -8.45 -10.47 15.86
CA ILE A 117 -9.42 -11.55 15.77
C ILE A 117 -10.65 -11.09 14.97
N ASN A 118 -10.40 -10.66 13.73
CA ASN A 118 -11.49 -10.52 12.78
C ASN A 118 -11.81 -11.92 12.25
N LYS A 119 -12.89 -12.51 12.80
CA LYS A 119 -13.47 -13.82 12.51
C LYS A 119 -12.62 -15.01 12.96
N VAL A 120 -12.78 -15.40 14.21
CA VAL A 120 -12.67 -16.83 14.53
C VAL A 120 -13.86 -17.50 13.83
N GLU A 121 -13.61 -18.32 12.80
CA GLU A 121 -14.60 -19.32 12.41
C GLU A 121 -14.64 -20.38 13.51
N LEU A 122 -15.32 -20.04 14.61
CA LEU A 122 -15.67 -21.00 15.64
C LEU A 122 -16.68 -21.94 15.00
N LYS A 123 -16.22 -23.14 14.68
CA LYS A 123 -17.04 -24.14 14.01
C LYS A 123 -18.29 -24.56 14.82
N ASN A 124 -18.48 -24.08 16.07
CA ASN A 124 -19.71 -24.26 16.88
C ASN A 124 -19.74 -23.50 18.25
N SER A 125 -19.18 -22.28 18.41
CA SER A 125 -19.38 -21.54 19.68
C SER A 125 -19.28 -20.02 19.56
N SER A 126 -20.02 -19.33 20.42
CA SER A 126 -20.34 -17.90 20.41
C SER A 126 -19.30 -17.02 21.10
N ILE A 127 -18.00 -17.22 20.85
CA ILE A 127 -16.95 -16.36 21.43
C ILE A 127 -16.52 -15.33 20.39
N ASP A 128 -17.36 -14.31 20.21
CA ASP A 128 -17.08 -13.19 19.29
C ASP A 128 -15.87 -12.33 19.70
N ARG A 129 -15.33 -12.48 20.92
CA ARG A 129 -14.25 -11.62 21.46
C ARG A 129 -13.39 -12.34 22.50
N LEU A 130 -12.07 -12.10 22.47
CA LEU A 130 -11.11 -12.48 23.53
C LEU A 130 -11.50 -11.96 24.91
N SER A 131 -12.16 -10.79 24.99
CA SER A 131 -12.68 -10.22 26.23
C SER A 131 -13.79 -11.06 26.89
N LYS A 132 -14.24 -12.13 26.23
CA LYS A 132 -15.20 -13.11 26.76
C LYS A 132 -14.57 -14.45 27.17
N LEU A 133 -13.25 -14.63 27.07
CA LEU A 133 -12.63 -15.85 27.62
C LEU A 133 -12.75 -15.84 29.14
N GLY A 134 -13.47 -16.83 29.66
CA GLY A 134 -13.61 -17.06 31.08
C GLY A 134 -12.30 -17.45 31.73
N LYS A 135 -12.30 -17.43 33.06
CA LYS A 135 -11.18 -17.89 33.89
C LYS A 135 -10.92 -19.37 33.63
N ASN A 136 -9.66 -19.72 33.37
CA ASN A 136 -9.21 -21.07 33.05
C ASN A 136 -9.88 -21.66 31.78
N GLU A 137 -10.29 -20.82 30.85
CA GLU A 137 -10.68 -21.25 29.51
C GLU A 137 -9.50 -21.05 28.54
N VAL A 138 -9.44 -21.88 27.49
CA VAL A 138 -8.38 -21.81 26.48
C VAL A 138 -8.93 -21.99 25.06
N LEU A 139 -8.45 -21.17 24.14
CA LEU A 139 -8.60 -21.41 22.70
C LEU A 139 -7.31 -22.03 22.15
N VAL A 140 -7.49 -23.05 21.32
CA VAL A 140 -6.39 -23.89 20.84
C VAL A 140 -6.13 -23.63 19.35
N PRO A 141 -4.88 -23.62 18.88
CA PRO A 141 -4.58 -23.54 17.46
C PRO A 141 -5.32 -24.61 16.65
N VAL A 142 -5.86 -24.26 15.48
CA VAL A 142 -6.47 -25.24 14.56
C VAL A 142 -5.44 -26.28 14.09
N SER A 143 -4.16 -25.91 14.06
CA SER A 143 -3.05 -26.81 13.74
C SER A 143 -2.76 -27.84 14.83
N TYR A 144 -3.22 -27.61 16.06
CA TYR A 144 -2.94 -28.49 17.19
C TYR A 144 -3.97 -29.63 17.24
N ASN A 145 -3.50 -30.86 17.06
CA ASN A 145 -4.34 -32.03 16.90
C ASN A 145 -4.80 -32.59 18.26
N LEU A 146 -5.74 -31.92 18.91
CA LEU A 146 -6.41 -32.50 20.08
C LEU A 146 -7.16 -33.77 19.66
N LYS A 147 -6.87 -34.89 20.34
CA LYS A 147 -7.79 -36.04 20.33
C LYS A 147 -9.17 -35.53 20.73
N LYS A 148 -10.21 -35.85 19.94
CA LYS A 148 -11.58 -35.29 19.98
C LYS A 148 -12.24 -35.23 21.38
N ASP A 149 -11.71 -35.96 22.36
CA ASP A 149 -12.27 -36.09 23.70
C ASP A 149 -11.51 -35.30 24.80
N ASN A 150 -10.34 -34.73 24.51
CA ASN A 150 -9.59 -33.94 25.49
C ASN A 150 -10.13 -32.50 25.57
N LYS A 151 -11.07 -32.30 26.50
CA LYS A 151 -11.66 -30.98 26.81
C LYS A 151 -10.89 -30.20 27.89
N ILE A 152 -9.87 -30.80 28.50
CA ILE A 152 -9.12 -30.21 29.61
C ILE A 152 -7.61 -30.33 29.34
N ILE A 153 -6.89 -29.23 29.49
CA ILE A 153 -5.42 -29.16 29.45
C ILE A 153 -4.94 -28.77 30.84
N ARG A 154 -4.06 -29.58 31.45
CA ARG A 154 -3.55 -29.32 32.80
C ARG A 154 -2.15 -28.72 32.73
N LYS A 155 -1.93 -27.55 33.34
CA LYS A 155 -0.62 -26.86 33.39
C LYS A 155 -0.43 -26.18 34.74
N ASN A 156 0.71 -26.39 35.38
CA ASN A 156 1.07 -25.83 36.69
C ASN A 156 -0.05 -25.98 37.75
N GLY A 157 -0.74 -27.13 37.76
CA GLY A 157 -1.86 -27.39 38.67
C GLY A 157 -3.17 -26.69 38.34
N VAL A 158 -3.26 -26.01 37.18
CA VAL A 158 -4.48 -25.36 36.67
C VAL A 158 -5.09 -26.21 35.57
N ASP A 159 -6.39 -26.50 35.68
CA ASP A 159 -7.17 -27.21 34.67
C ASP A 159 -7.81 -26.19 33.72
N LEU A 160 -7.36 -26.19 32.46
CA LEU A 160 -7.81 -25.30 31.40
C LEU A 160 -8.86 -25.99 30.53
N LYS A 161 -10.06 -25.45 30.50
CA LYS A 161 -11.15 -25.95 29.66
C LYS A 161 -11.02 -25.45 28.23
N VAL A 162 -10.94 -26.37 27.27
CA VAL A 162 -10.93 -26.04 25.84
C VAL A 162 -12.33 -25.59 25.41
N VAL A 163 -12.46 -24.33 24.98
CA VAL A 163 -13.76 -23.73 24.58
C VAL A 163 -13.90 -23.46 23.09
N GLY A 164 -12.80 -23.59 22.33
CA GLY A 164 -12.80 -23.40 20.89
C GLY A 164 -11.42 -23.46 20.27
N TYR A 165 -11.40 -23.25 18.95
CA TYR A 165 -10.18 -23.25 18.14
C TYR A 165 -9.99 -21.90 17.46
N TRP A 166 -8.74 -21.51 17.18
CA TRP A 166 -8.41 -20.28 16.46
C TRP A 166 -7.25 -20.47 15.47
N GLN A 167 -7.13 -19.59 14.47
CA GLN A 167 -6.16 -19.73 13.37
C GLN A 167 -4.71 -19.30 13.71
N GLY A 168 -4.38 -19.09 14.98
CA GLY A 168 -3.02 -18.76 15.38
C GLY A 168 -2.15 -19.96 15.69
N VAL A 169 -1.00 -19.70 16.28
CA VAL A 169 0.03 -20.70 16.63
C VAL A 169 0.13 -20.98 18.14
N ASP A 170 -0.37 -20.06 18.97
CA ASP A 170 -0.29 -20.16 20.44
C ASP A 170 -1.62 -20.58 21.07
N PHE A 171 -1.62 -20.97 22.33
CA PHE A 171 -2.83 -21.22 23.11
C PHE A 171 -3.28 -19.92 23.76
N LEU A 172 -4.51 -19.49 23.49
CA LEU A 172 -5.03 -18.23 24.02
C LEU A 172 -5.76 -18.44 25.33
N VAL A 173 -5.31 -17.75 26.36
CA VAL A 173 -5.94 -17.68 27.68
C VAL A 173 -6.17 -16.22 28.05
N ASN A 174 -6.97 -15.98 29.09
CA ASN A 174 -7.05 -14.64 29.67
C ASN A 174 -5.80 -14.32 30.51
N PHE A 175 -5.58 -13.03 30.80
CA PHE A 175 -4.36 -12.57 31.47
C PHE A 175 -4.19 -13.13 32.89
N GLU A 176 -5.27 -13.21 33.67
CA GLU A 176 -5.20 -13.76 35.04
C GLU A 176 -4.80 -15.24 35.05
N THR A 177 -5.30 -16.02 34.09
CA THR A 177 -4.93 -17.42 33.92
C THR A 177 -3.50 -17.52 33.40
N PHE A 178 -3.10 -16.68 32.44
CA PHE A 178 -1.73 -16.63 31.91
C PHE A 178 -0.70 -16.50 33.03
N LEU A 179 -0.88 -15.53 33.95
CA LEU A 179 0.03 -15.28 35.08
C LEU A 179 0.21 -16.48 36.02
N LYS A 180 -0.71 -17.45 36.01
CA LYS A 180 -0.62 -18.66 36.86
C LYS A 180 0.07 -19.82 36.16
N ILE A 181 -0.06 -19.90 34.84
CA ILE A 181 0.38 -21.06 34.06
C ILE A 181 1.69 -20.80 33.31
N SER A 182 2.10 -19.55 33.18
CA SER A 182 3.30 -19.20 32.41
C SER A 182 3.91 -17.88 32.84
N GLU A 183 5.15 -17.68 32.41
CA GLU A 183 5.94 -16.49 32.67
C GLU A 183 5.92 -15.51 31.49
N ILE A 184 6.13 -14.22 31.79
CA ILE A 184 6.12 -13.13 30.80
C ILE A 184 7.51 -13.01 30.16
N ASN A 185 7.66 -13.56 28.96
CA ASN A 185 8.94 -13.55 28.23
C ASN A 185 8.92 -12.65 26.99
N GLN A 186 7.73 -12.25 26.55
CA GLN A 186 7.57 -11.31 25.45
C GLN A 186 6.38 -10.40 25.70
N ILE A 187 6.57 -9.11 25.44
CA ILE A 187 5.50 -8.11 25.44
C ILE A 187 5.35 -7.56 24.03
N VAL A 188 4.14 -7.62 23.50
CA VAL A 188 3.78 -7.02 22.21
C VAL A 188 2.96 -5.78 22.49
N PHE A 189 3.42 -4.64 22.01
CA PHE A 189 2.72 -3.36 22.16
C PHE A 189 2.56 -2.69 20.80
N ARG A 190 1.57 -1.79 20.74
CA ARG A 190 1.25 -1.03 19.53
C ARG A 190 1.50 0.43 19.75
N THR A 191 1.92 1.19 18.75
CA THR A 191 2.02 2.65 18.85
C THR A 191 0.87 3.37 18.16
N LYS A 192 0.60 4.62 18.59
CA LYS A 192 -0.37 5.47 17.89
C LYS A 192 0.10 5.79 16.49
N ASN A 193 1.37 6.13 16.34
CA ASN A 193 2.01 6.39 15.06
C ASN A 193 3.28 5.55 14.90
N VAL A 194 3.73 5.33 13.66
CA VAL A 194 5.08 4.78 13.42
C VAL A 194 6.11 5.68 14.11
N LEU A 195 6.97 5.11 14.95
CA LEU A 195 7.95 5.88 15.69
C LEU A 195 9.05 6.41 14.75
N SER A 196 9.48 7.65 14.97
CA SER A 196 10.70 8.16 14.35
C SER A 196 11.93 7.48 14.97
N THR A 197 13.08 7.55 14.29
CA THR A 197 14.35 7.05 14.83
C THR A 197 14.69 7.66 16.19
N GLU A 198 14.42 8.96 16.38
CA GLU A 198 14.62 9.66 17.65
C GLU A 198 13.74 9.08 18.77
N LYS A 199 12.43 8.96 18.53
CA LYS A 199 11.49 8.38 19.50
C LYS A 199 11.80 6.92 19.80
N LEU A 200 12.28 6.17 18.80
CA LEU A 200 12.72 4.80 19.00
C LEU A 200 13.96 4.74 19.90
N ASN A 201 14.92 5.65 19.73
CA ASN A 201 16.09 5.75 20.60
C ASN A 201 15.72 6.18 22.03
N GLU A 202 14.76 7.10 22.18
CA GLU A 202 14.20 7.46 23.49
C GLU A 202 13.52 6.26 24.16
N LEU A 203 12.77 5.48 23.38
CA LEU A 203 12.15 4.24 23.86
C LEU A 203 13.22 3.24 24.32
N TYR A 204 14.27 3.01 23.53
CA TYR A 204 15.40 2.16 23.94
C TYR A 204 16.04 2.62 25.25
N ARG A 205 16.30 3.93 25.39
CA ARG A 205 16.87 4.50 26.62
C ARG A 205 15.93 4.33 27.82
N SER A 206 14.63 4.53 27.62
CA SER A 206 13.62 4.39 28.67
C SER A 206 13.49 2.94 29.16
N LEU A 207 13.83 1.97 28.30
CA LEU A 207 13.72 0.55 28.53
C LEU A 207 15.02 -0.10 29.03
N PHE A 208 16.11 0.66 29.14
CA PHE A 208 17.46 0.15 29.48
C PHE A 208 17.52 -0.62 30.82
N ASN A 209 16.65 -0.29 31.77
CA ASN A 209 16.64 -0.92 33.09
C ASN A 209 15.91 -2.27 33.12
N TYR A 210 15.28 -2.69 32.01
CA TYR A 210 14.59 -3.98 31.92
C TYR A 210 15.50 -5.02 31.26
N PRO A 211 15.33 -6.32 31.58
CA PRO A 211 16.15 -7.40 31.02
C PRO A 211 15.74 -7.72 29.57
N ILE A 212 15.79 -6.76 28.66
CA ILE A 212 15.41 -6.93 27.26
C ILE A 212 16.58 -7.54 26.51
N GLN A 213 16.38 -8.73 25.96
CA GLN A 213 17.33 -9.41 25.08
C GLN A 213 17.32 -8.78 23.69
N SER A 214 16.12 -8.55 23.15
CA SER A 214 15.95 -7.98 21.82
C SER A 214 14.60 -7.28 21.70
N MET A 215 14.55 -6.33 20.78
CA MET A 215 13.32 -5.64 20.41
C MET A 215 13.12 -5.82 18.92
N ASN A 216 12.05 -6.50 18.52
CA ASN A 216 11.69 -6.56 17.11
C ASN A 216 10.97 -5.25 16.79
N SER A 217 11.68 -4.38 16.07
CA SER A 217 11.14 -3.14 15.55
C SER A 217 10.74 -3.35 14.09
N PRO A 218 9.53 -2.93 13.68
CA PRO A 218 9.16 -2.94 12.28
C PRO A 218 9.88 -1.84 11.49
N ILE A 219 10.75 -1.05 12.14
CA ILE A 219 11.43 0.09 11.50
C ILE A 219 12.40 -0.36 10.41
N ASP A 220 13.09 -1.50 10.57
CA ASP A 220 14.01 -2.01 9.54
C ASP A 220 13.23 -2.48 8.32
N VAL A 221 12.05 -3.09 8.54
CA VAL A 221 11.12 -3.45 7.47
C VAL A 221 10.56 -2.19 6.80
N TYR A 222 10.22 -1.15 7.58
CA TYR A 222 9.74 0.13 7.06
C TYR A 222 10.81 0.85 6.24
N GLN A 223 12.05 0.90 6.72
CA GLN A 223 13.19 1.51 6.03
C GLN A 223 13.52 0.73 4.76
N LYS A 224 13.58 -0.60 4.83
CA LYS A 224 13.78 -1.46 3.65
C LYS A 224 12.67 -1.29 2.60
N ASP A 225 11.41 -1.22 3.04
CA ASP A 225 10.28 -0.92 2.14
C ASP A 225 10.43 0.47 1.50
N LYS A 226 10.90 1.46 2.27
CA LYS A 226 11.17 2.83 1.78
C LYS A 226 12.32 2.84 0.76
N ASP A 227 13.41 2.14 1.00
CA ASP A 227 14.58 2.13 0.11
C ASP A 227 14.29 1.39 -1.20
N MET A 228 13.52 0.29 -1.15
CA MET A 228 13.06 -0.40 -2.37
C MET A 228 12.12 0.48 -3.22
N SER A 229 11.53 1.52 -2.64
CA SER A 229 10.54 2.34 -3.32
C SER A 229 11.09 3.09 -4.53
N ILE A 230 12.32 3.59 -4.45
CA ILE A 230 12.91 4.40 -5.54
C ILE A 230 13.14 3.52 -6.76
N THR A 231 13.74 2.34 -6.58
CA THR A 231 13.98 1.38 -7.67
C THR A 231 12.66 0.98 -8.33
N VAL A 232 11.63 0.73 -7.52
CA VAL A 232 10.29 0.40 -8.00
C VAL A 232 9.66 1.56 -8.79
N ILE A 233 9.76 2.81 -8.32
CA ILE A 233 9.32 4.01 -9.06
C ILE A 233 9.97 4.03 -10.44
N VAL A 234 11.28 3.87 -10.49
CA VAL A 234 12.04 3.93 -11.74
C VAL A 234 11.55 2.85 -12.70
N ILE A 235 11.38 1.60 -12.24
CA ILE A 235 10.89 0.49 -13.08
C ILE A 235 9.48 0.77 -13.61
N ILE A 236 8.55 1.21 -12.75
CA ILE A 236 7.16 1.50 -13.17
C ILE A 236 7.14 2.64 -14.20
N ASN A 237 7.95 3.69 -14.00
CA ASN A 237 8.07 4.78 -14.96
C ASN A 237 8.70 4.34 -16.28
N ILE A 238 9.67 3.42 -16.28
CA ILE A 238 10.24 2.83 -17.50
C ILE A 238 9.16 2.04 -18.25
N ILE A 239 8.40 1.18 -17.56
CA ILE A 239 7.30 0.41 -18.16
C ILE A 239 6.26 1.35 -18.78
N TYR A 240 5.93 2.43 -18.08
CA TYR A 240 5.00 3.43 -18.59
C TYR A 240 5.57 4.19 -19.79
N ALA A 241 6.84 4.58 -19.75
CA ALA A 241 7.51 5.21 -20.88
C ALA A 241 7.50 4.32 -22.13
N LEU A 242 7.78 3.01 -21.98
CA LEU A 242 7.66 2.04 -23.07
C LEU A 242 6.23 1.95 -23.61
N SER A 243 5.24 1.98 -22.72
CA SER A 243 3.82 2.00 -23.10
C SER A 243 3.47 3.27 -23.88
N ILE A 244 3.93 4.44 -23.42
CA ILE A 244 3.76 5.72 -24.14
C ILE A 244 4.42 5.65 -25.51
N ILE A 245 5.66 5.15 -25.61
CA ILE A 245 6.36 5.03 -26.91
C ILE A 245 5.54 4.17 -27.88
N SER A 246 4.97 3.06 -27.39
CA SER A 246 4.14 2.17 -28.20
C SER A 246 2.93 2.91 -28.82
N TYR A 247 2.15 3.64 -28.01
CA TYR A 247 0.99 4.37 -28.53
C TYR A 247 1.33 5.78 -29.07
N SER A 248 2.55 6.29 -28.87
CA SER A 248 3.05 7.54 -29.47
C SER A 248 3.05 7.47 -30.99
N SER A 249 3.15 6.27 -31.57
CA SER A 249 2.97 6.04 -33.00
C SER A 249 1.56 6.42 -33.48
N ILE A 250 0.53 6.18 -32.68
CA ILE A 250 -0.86 6.59 -32.96
C ILE A 250 -0.98 8.11 -32.84
N PHE A 251 -0.34 8.68 -31.82
CA PHE A 251 -0.27 10.13 -31.64
C PHE A 251 0.44 10.83 -32.82
N TRP A 252 1.49 10.21 -33.35
CA TRP A 252 2.19 10.67 -34.54
C TRP A 252 1.30 10.66 -35.79
N ILE A 253 0.52 9.60 -35.99
CA ILE A 253 -0.48 9.53 -37.08
C ILE A 253 -1.49 10.68 -36.95
N VAL A 254 -1.96 10.95 -35.73
CA VAL A 254 -2.85 12.08 -35.43
C VAL A 254 -2.23 13.42 -35.79
N ILE A 255 -0.98 13.66 -35.38
CA ILE A 255 -0.26 14.89 -35.69
C ILE A 255 -0.10 15.06 -37.21
N ARG A 256 0.17 13.98 -37.95
CA ARG A 256 0.31 14.04 -39.42
C ARG A 256 -0.97 14.49 -40.12
N PHE A 257 -2.15 14.17 -39.58
CA PHE A 257 -3.40 14.72 -40.11
C PHE A 257 -3.52 16.24 -39.93
N LEU A 258 -2.85 16.81 -38.94
CA LEU A 258 -2.79 18.24 -38.72
C LEU A 258 -1.71 18.93 -39.57
N GLU A 259 -0.82 18.19 -40.25
CA GLU A 259 0.31 18.77 -40.98
C GLU A 259 -0.13 19.83 -42.00
N LYS A 260 -1.23 19.59 -42.73
CA LYS A 260 -1.80 20.57 -43.68
C LYS A 260 -2.25 21.84 -42.98
N ASP A 261 -3.01 21.73 -41.89
CA ASP A 261 -3.50 22.87 -41.11
C ASP A 261 -2.31 23.64 -40.48
N LEU A 262 -1.29 22.93 -40.00
CA LEU A 262 -0.08 23.51 -39.42
C LEU A 262 0.78 24.26 -40.44
N ARG A 263 0.85 23.77 -41.69
CA ARG A 263 1.48 24.50 -42.80
C ARG A 263 0.75 25.80 -43.10
N VAL A 264 -0.59 25.77 -43.14
CA VAL A 264 -1.40 26.98 -43.35
C VAL A 264 -1.14 28.00 -42.24
N TYR A 265 -1.11 27.58 -40.96
CA TYR A 265 -0.74 28.49 -39.87
C TYR A 265 0.66 29.08 -40.04
N ARG A 266 1.60 28.29 -40.57
CA ARG A 266 2.96 28.77 -40.85
C ARG A 266 2.99 29.80 -41.99
N ILE A 267 2.18 29.62 -43.03
CA ILE A 267 2.04 30.57 -44.15
C ILE A 267 1.43 31.89 -43.66
N ILE A 268 0.42 31.83 -42.79
CA ILE A 268 -0.24 32.99 -42.18
C ILE A 268 0.67 33.71 -41.14
N GLY A 269 1.91 33.24 -40.94
CA GLY A 269 2.93 33.92 -40.14
C GLY A 269 3.09 33.42 -38.69
N MET A 270 2.44 32.31 -38.31
CA MET A 270 2.60 31.76 -36.96
C MET A 270 4.04 31.30 -36.71
N THR A 271 4.63 31.70 -35.58
CA THR A 271 6.01 31.33 -35.21
C THR A 271 6.12 29.85 -34.85
N LYS A 272 7.31 29.25 -35.07
CA LYS A 272 7.59 27.83 -34.74
C LYS A 272 7.28 27.54 -33.26
N LYS A 273 7.67 28.46 -32.37
CA LYS A 273 7.42 28.36 -30.92
C LYS A 273 5.93 28.30 -30.60
N ARG A 274 5.11 29.12 -31.26
CA ARG A 274 3.65 29.09 -31.05
C ARG A 274 3.02 27.80 -31.56
N ILE A 275 3.47 27.27 -32.71
CA ILE A 275 2.98 25.97 -33.20
C ILE A 275 3.36 24.84 -32.23
N PHE A 276 4.62 24.82 -31.77
CA PHE A 276 5.10 23.84 -30.78
C PHE A 276 4.25 23.86 -29.50
N ILE A 277 4.06 25.05 -28.91
CA ILE A 277 3.24 25.22 -27.70
C ILE A 277 1.79 24.82 -27.96
N GLY A 278 1.24 25.15 -29.13
CA GLY A 278 -0.12 24.76 -29.49
C GLY A 278 -0.32 23.25 -29.54
N ILE A 279 0.64 22.51 -30.11
CA ILE A 279 0.58 21.04 -30.16
C ILE A 279 0.75 20.46 -28.76
N LEU A 280 1.67 20.99 -27.93
CA LEU A 280 1.79 20.57 -26.53
C LEU A 280 0.50 20.83 -25.73
N LEU A 281 -0.22 21.91 -26.03
CA LEU A 281 -1.50 22.20 -25.39
C LEU A 281 -2.60 21.22 -25.82
N ASP A 282 -2.58 20.77 -27.09
CA ASP A 282 -3.46 19.70 -27.57
C ASP A 282 -3.19 18.38 -26.83
N VAL A 283 -1.90 18.03 -26.66
CA VAL A 283 -1.43 16.88 -25.88
C VAL A 283 -1.91 16.99 -24.42
N PHE A 284 -1.73 18.15 -23.81
CA PHE A 284 -2.10 18.40 -22.43
C PHE A 284 -3.59 18.18 -22.17
N ILE A 285 -4.45 18.78 -23.00
CA ILE A 285 -5.91 18.60 -22.91
C ILE A 285 -6.27 17.12 -23.07
N PHE A 286 -5.62 16.44 -24.02
CA PHE A 286 -5.85 15.01 -24.24
C PHE A 286 -5.46 14.15 -23.03
N ILE A 287 -4.28 14.38 -22.44
CA ILE A 287 -3.82 13.66 -21.25
C ILE A 287 -4.79 13.88 -20.08
N ILE A 288 -5.24 15.12 -19.86
CA ILE A 288 -6.21 15.43 -18.80
C ILE A 288 -7.49 14.60 -19.00
N LEU A 289 -8.05 14.61 -20.21
CA LEU A 289 -9.28 13.89 -20.49
C LEU A 289 -9.12 12.38 -20.27
N SER A 290 -8.07 11.78 -20.83
CA SER A 290 -7.79 10.35 -20.66
C SER A 290 -7.52 9.98 -19.20
N THR A 291 -6.86 10.85 -18.44
CA THR A 291 -6.57 10.60 -17.02
C THR A 291 -7.82 10.67 -16.17
N ILE A 292 -8.69 11.66 -16.40
CA ILE A 292 -9.98 11.75 -15.71
C ILE A 292 -10.81 10.49 -15.96
N ILE A 293 -10.92 10.06 -17.22
CA ILE A 293 -11.67 8.84 -17.58
C ILE A 293 -11.05 7.62 -16.87
N ALA A 294 -9.72 7.48 -16.92
CA ALA A 294 -9.03 6.37 -16.28
C ALA A 294 -9.22 6.35 -14.75
N PHE A 295 -9.12 7.49 -14.08
CA PHE A 295 -9.31 7.57 -12.63
C PHE A 295 -10.75 7.28 -12.22
N VAL A 296 -11.74 7.75 -13.00
CA VAL A 296 -13.15 7.39 -12.77
C VAL A 296 -13.36 5.88 -12.92
N ILE A 297 -12.81 5.26 -13.96
CA ILE A 297 -12.89 3.80 -14.15
C ILE A 297 -12.18 3.06 -13.00
N HIS A 298 -10.99 3.52 -12.60
CA HIS A 298 -10.23 2.91 -11.50
C HIS A 298 -11.03 2.93 -10.19
N GLU A 299 -11.65 4.06 -9.85
CA GLU A 299 -12.45 4.21 -8.64
C GLU A 299 -13.72 3.35 -8.68
N LEU A 300 -14.45 3.36 -9.80
CA LEU A 300 -15.67 2.55 -9.97
C LEU A 300 -15.39 1.03 -9.93
N MET A 301 -14.24 0.60 -10.43
CA MET A 301 -13.86 -0.81 -10.48
C MET A 301 -12.96 -1.24 -9.30
N TRP A 302 -12.79 -0.39 -8.29
CA TRP A 302 -11.85 -0.63 -7.20
C TRP A 302 -12.16 -1.94 -6.47
N ASP A 303 -13.36 -2.07 -5.89
CA ASP A 303 -13.73 -3.27 -5.11
C ASP A 303 -13.95 -4.50 -6.00
N SER A 304 -14.45 -4.32 -7.21
CA SER A 304 -14.78 -5.42 -8.11
C SER A 304 -13.55 -6.09 -8.72
N PHE A 305 -12.53 -5.31 -9.10
CA PHE A 305 -11.37 -5.78 -9.85
C PHE A 305 -10.04 -5.44 -9.17
N PHE A 306 -9.74 -4.15 -8.94
CA PHE A 306 -8.39 -3.73 -8.53
C PHE A 306 -7.99 -4.22 -7.15
N ARG A 307 -8.93 -4.27 -6.19
CA ARG A 307 -8.70 -4.79 -4.85
C ARG A 307 -8.34 -6.28 -4.85
N LYS A 308 -8.93 -7.06 -5.76
CA LYS A 308 -8.63 -8.48 -5.93
C LYS A 308 -7.29 -8.68 -6.62
N ALA A 309 -7.00 -7.88 -7.65
CA ALA A 309 -5.75 -7.95 -8.40
C ALA A 309 -4.50 -7.52 -7.60
N ASN A 310 -4.66 -6.60 -6.65
CA ASN A 310 -3.54 -5.98 -5.91
C ASN A 310 -3.31 -6.58 -4.51
N ASN A 311 -3.81 -7.78 -4.24
CA ASN A 311 -3.87 -8.45 -2.93
C ASN A 311 -4.80 -7.73 -1.91
N PHE A 312 -5.54 -8.49 -1.10
CA PHE A 312 -6.58 -8.00 -0.17
C PHE A 312 -6.15 -6.89 0.80
N LEU A 313 -4.85 -6.68 0.99
CA LEU A 313 -4.29 -5.66 1.87
C LEU A 313 -4.16 -4.29 1.18
N ALA A 314 -4.26 -4.19 -0.15
CA ALA A 314 -4.19 -2.92 -0.88
C ALA A 314 -5.34 -1.99 -0.47
N ASN A 315 -4.98 -0.80 0.01
CA ASN A 315 -5.94 0.26 0.32
C ASN A 315 -6.20 1.06 -0.95
N ASN A 316 -7.40 1.63 -1.06
CA ASN A 316 -7.71 2.56 -2.14
C ASN A 316 -6.77 3.78 -2.10
N LEU A 317 -6.54 4.38 -3.26
CA LEU A 317 -5.75 5.59 -3.44
C LEU A 317 -6.46 6.80 -2.82
N GLN A 318 -5.68 7.73 -2.30
CA GLN A 318 -6.17 9.05 -1.92
C GLN A 318 -6.05 10.02 -3.09
N ILE A 319 -6.76 11.15 -3.01
CA ILE A 319 -6.70 12.24 -3.99
C ILE A 319 -5.25 12.71 -4.25
N GLN A 320 -4.42 12.71 -3.20
CA GLN A 320 -3.01 13.10 -3.29
C GLN A 320 -2.20 12.11 -4.14
N ASP A 321 -2.50 10.80 -4.04
CA ASP A 321 -1.84 9.77 -4.84
C ASP A 321 -2.23 9.93 -6.32
N TYR A 322 -3.51 10.17 -6.61
CA TYR A 322 -3.99 10.45 -7.97
C TYR A 322 -3.34 11.70 -8.57
N LEU A 323 -3.18 12.78 -7.78
CA LEU A 323 -2.49 13.99 -8.22
C LEU A 323 -1.01 13.70 -8.57
N PHE A 324 -0.33 12.93 -7.73
CA PHE A 324 1.07 12.54 -7.97
C PHE A 324 1.22 11.70 -9.25
N ILE A 325 0.36 10.70 -9.42
CA ILE A 325 0.29 9.87 -10.63
C ILE A 325 0.04 10.73 -11.87
N PHE A 326 -0.89 11.69 -11.80
CA PHE A 326 -1.17 12.61 -12.89
C PHE A 326 0.04 13.46 -13.28
N VAL A 327 0.77 14.00 -12.31
CA VAL A 327 1.98 14.79 -12.58
C VAL A 327 3.06 13.94 -13.25
N LEU A 328 3.29 12.70 -12.80
CA LEU A 328 4.24 11.78 -13.42
C LEU A 328 3.86 11.47 -14.88
N ILE A 329 2.58 11.16 -15.11
CA ILE A 329 2.04 10.90 -16.45
C ILE A 329 2.30 12.08 -17.38
N MET A 330 2.00 13.30 -16.91
CA MET A 330 2.17 14.53 -17.69
C MET A 330 3.63 14.76 -18.06
N ILE A 331 4.56 14.67 -17.09
CA ILE A 331 6.00 14.87 -17.32
C ILE A 331 6.51 13.87 -18.35
N LEU A 332 6.23 12.58 -18.15
CA LEU A 332 6.71 11.52 -19.05
C LEU A 332 6.14 11.67 -20.46
N SER A 333 4.86 12.00 -20.57
CA SER A 333 4.22 12.20 -21.88
C SER A 333 4.84 13.37 -22.64
N PHE A 334 5.12 14.50 -21.97
CA PHE A 334 5.77 15.64 -22.62
C PHE A 334 7.21 15.34 -23.04
N VAL A 335 7.98 14.64 -22.21
CA VAL A 335 9.36 14.25 -22.54
C VAL A 335 9.37 13.35 -23.79
N ILE A 336 8.46 12.37 -23.87
CA ILE A 336 8.43 11.42 -24.97
C ILE A 336 7.88 12.04 -26.25
N ILE A 337 6.87 12.91 -26.17
CA ILE A 337 6.21 13.49 -27.35
C ILE A 337 7.02 14.65 -27.96
N SER A 338 7.75 15.42 -27.15
CA SER A 338 8.48 16.61 -27.61
C SER A 338 9.43 16.37 -28.81
N PRO A 339 10.24 15.29 -28.84
CA PRO A 339 11.08 14.96 -30.00
C PRO A 339 10.29 14.78 -31.31
N TYR A 340 9.10 14.16 -31.25
CA TYR A 340 8.24 13.97 -32.41
C TYR A 340 7.72 15.31 -32.94
N ILE A 341 7.23 16.19 -32.05
CA ILE A 341 6.76 17.53 -32.42
C ILE A 341 7.91 18.32 -33.06
N TYR A 342 9.11 18.26 -32.48
CA TYR A 342 10.28 18.94 -33.03
C TYR A 342 10.62 18.45 -34.45
N LYS A 343 10.60 17.12 -34.68
CA LYS A 343 10.80 16.53 -36.01
C LYS A 343 9.77 17.02 -37.02
N LEU A 344 8.49 17.03 -36.65
CA LEU A 344 7.41 17.55 -37.51
C LEU A 344 7.65 19.01 -37.91
N LEU A 345 8.03 19.85 -36.95
CA LEU A 345 8.29 21.26 -37.23
C LEU A 345 9.44 21.44 -38.22
N LYS A 346 10.48 20.59 -38.12
CA LYS A 346 11.59 20.57 -39.08
C LYS A 346 11.10 20.16 -40.49
N ASP A 347 10.27 19.13 -40.58
CA ASP A 347 9.74 18.63 -41.86
C ASP A 347 8.84 19.67 -42.55
N ILE A 348 8.00 20.39 -41.78
CA ILE A 348 7.15 21.48 -42.28
C ILE A 348 8.00 22.63 -42.86
N ILE A 349 9.19 22.88 -42.31
CA ILE A 349 10.11 23.94 -42.79
C ILE A 349 10.82 23.50 -44.07
N ASN A 350 11.34 22.27 -44.10
CA ASN A 350 12.13 21.81 -45.24
C ASN A 350 11.28 21.71 -46.51
N LYS A 351 10.02 21.28 -46.41
CA LYS A 351 9.09 21.27 -47.55
C LYS A 351 8.66 22.65 -48.03
N LYS A 352 8.82 23.71 -47.22
CA LYS A 352 8.59 25.09 -47.69
C LYS A 352 9.68 25.51 -48.69
N LYS A 353 10.93 25.07 -48.49
CA LYS A 353 12.06 25.39 -49.36
C LYS A 353 12.06 24.66 -50.72
N GLU A 354 11.17 23.69 -50.92
CA GLU A 354 11.02 22.99 -52.21
C GLU A 354 9.93 23.63 -53.10
N ILE A 355 9.15 24.57 -52.55
CA ILE A 355 8.01 25.22 -53.23
C ILE A 355 8.31 26.70 -53.54
N ASP A 356 9.30 27.27 -52.86
CA ASP A 356 9.95 28.54 -53.21
C ASP A 356 11.15 28.25 -54.12
#